data_AF-A0A8H6IBX6-F1
#
_entry.id   AF-A0A8H6IBX6-F1
#
_cell.length_a   1.000
_cell.length_b   1.000
_cell.length_c   1.000
_cell.angle_alpha   90.00
_cell.angle_beta   90.00
_cell.angle_gamma   90.00
#
_symmetry.space_group_name_H-M   'P 1'
#
loop_
_entity.id
_entity.type
_entity.pdbx_description
1 polymer ?
#
loop_
_entity_poly.entity_id
_entity_poly.type
_entity_poly.pdbx_seq_one_letter_code
_entity_poly.pdbx_strand_id
1 'polypeptide(L)'
;MGFWFPAYNAGFYAPVPSNIPPGMIFYAEALCVVSAIDFICDRTQKRKILIRTDNQNTVDIFASLRCLPEYNPFLTHAIDRLL
;
A
#
# COMPACT_ATOMS: atom_id res chain seq x y z
N MET A 1 2.41 9.49 5.45
CA MET A 1 1.35 8.62 4.89
C MET A 1 0.76 7.78 6.01
N GLY A 2 -0.50 7.37 5.88
CA GLY A 2 -1.14 6.56 6.89
C GLY A 2 -2.38 5.84 6.37
N PHE A 3 -2.80 4.81 7.09
CA PHE A 3 -4.01 4.07 6.82
C PHE A 3 -4.84 3.93 8.09
N TRP A 4 -6.16 3.89 7.92
CA TRP A 4 -7.09 3.62 9.01
C TRP A 4 -7.56 2.17 8.94
N PHE A 5 -7.57 1.49 10.08
CA PHE A 5 -8.01 0.11 10.18
C PHE A 5 -9.32 0.00 10.99
N PRO A 6 -10.46 -0.25 10.32
CA PRO A 6 -11.78 -0.19 10.97
C PRO A 6 -11.94 -1.17 12.13
N ALA A 7 -11.36 -2.37 12.02
CA ALA A 7 -11.54 -3.41 13.03
C ALA A 7 -10.91 -3.06 14.39
N TYR A 8 -9.94 -2.14 14.42
CA TYR A 8 -9.36 -1.61 15.66
C TYR A 8 -9.76 -0.16 15.94
N ASN A 9 -10.54 0.46 15.04
CA ASN A 9 -10.84 1.89 15.08
C ASN A 9 -9.57 2.75 15.28
N ALA A 10 -8.47 2.38 14.62
CA ALA A 10 -7.17 2.97 14.83
C ALA A 10 -6.56 3.46 13.52
N GLY A 11 -5.90 4.62 13.58
CA GLY A 11 -5.11 5.17 12.47
C GLY A 11 -3.63 4.90 12.71
N PHE A 12 -2.94 4.43 11.68
CA PHE A 12 -1.49 4.23 11.67
C PHE A 12 -0.88 5.23 10.69
N TYR A 13 0.22 5.87 11.08
CA TYR A 13 0.89 6.84 10.23
C TYR A 13 2.40 6.72 10.35
N ALA A 14 3.09 7.12 9.28
CA ALA A 14 4.51 7.33 9.24
C ALA A 14 4.82 8.67 8.55
N PRO A 15 5.84 9.40 9.02
CA PRO A 15 6.31 10.60 8.32
C PRO A 15 6.82 10.21 6.93
N VAL A 16 6.56 11.08 5.95
CA VAL A 16 7.09 10.89 4.59
C VAL A 16 8.57 11.28 4.61
N PRO A 17 9.49 10.41 4.15
CA PRO A 17 10.90 10.76 4.05
C PRO A 17 11.10 12.05 3.25
N SER A 18 11.95 12.94 3.75
CA SER A 18 12.22 14.24 3.13
C SER A 18 12.98 14.15 1.80
N ASN A 19 13.50 12.98 1.45
CA ASN A 19 14.28 12.71 0.25
C ASN A 19 13.43 12.13 -0.92
N ILE A 20 12.10 12.13 -0.82
CA ILE A 20 11.26 11.66 -1.93
C ILE A 20 11.28 12.70 -3.07
N PRO A 21 11.59 12.30 -4.32
CA PRO A 21 11.60 13.21 -5.45
C PRO A 21 10.26 13.92 -5.64
N PRO A 22 10.24 15.20 -6.07
CA PRO A 22 9.01 15.89 -6.45
C PRO A 22 8.23 15.09 -7.49
N GLY A 23 6.92 14.90 -7.27
CA GLY A 23 6.06 14.08 -8.14
C GLY A 23 5.89 12.63 -7.69
N MET A 24 6.58 12.17 -6.66
CA MET A 24 6.45 10.80 -6.11
C MET A 24 5.47 10.68 -4.94
N ILE A 25 4.44 11.53 -4.89
CA ILE A 25 3.27 11.32 -3.99
C ILE A 25 2.71 9.91 -4.19
N PHE A 26 2.65 9.48 -5.44
CA PHE A 26 2.18 8.17 -5.84
C PHE A 26 3.02 7.02 -5.27
N TYR A 27 4.35 7.20 -5.16
CA TYR A 27 5.23 6.23 -4.51
C TYR A 27 4.89 6.07 -3.03
N ALA A 28 4.65 7.18 -2.34
CA ALA A 28 4.29 7.17 -0.92
C ALA A 28 2.91 6.51 -0.69
N GLU A 29 1.96 6.68 -1.61
CA GLU A 29 0.66 6.00 -1.57
C GLU A 29 0.78 4.51 -1.82
N ALA A 30 1.57 4.09 -2.83
CA ALA A 30 1.82 2.67 -3.08
C ALA A 30 2.49 2.00 -1.88
N LEU A 31 3.50 2.65 -1.28
CA LEU A 31 4.13 2.18 -0.05
C LEU A 31 3.12 2.07 1.11
N CYS A 32 2.20 3.03 1.23
CA CYS A 32 1.15 3.00 2.25
C CYS A 32 0.22 1.79 2.10
N VAL A 33 -0.17 1.46 0.86
CA VAL A 33 -0.98 0.26 0.55
C VAL A 33 -0.23 -1.00 0.94
N VAL A 34 1.03 -1.14 0.53
CA VAL A 34 1.85 -2.32 0.89
C VAL A 34 2.00 -2.44 2.40
N SER A 35 2.24 -1.32 3.10
CA SER A 35 2.36 -1.31 4.56
C SER A 35 1.08 -1.79 5.26
N ALA A 36 -0.10 -1.43 4.71
CA ALA A 36 -1.38 -1.91 5.22
C ALA A 36 -1.56 -3.42 4.99
N ILE A 37 -1.14 -3.93 3.82
CA ILE A 37 -1.15 -5.37 3.52
C ILE A 37 -0.27 -6.12 4.52
N ASP A 38 0.97 -5.66 4.72
CA ASP A 38 1.91 -6.27 5.65
C ASP A 38 1.37 -6.29 7.07
N PHE A 39 0.83 -5.16 7.54
CA PHE A 39 0.25 -5.05 8.87
C PHE A 39 -0.85 -6.09 9.11
N ILE A 40 -1.72 -6.32 8.11
CA ILE A 40 -2.83 -7.27 8.19
C ILE A 40 -2.34 -8.71 8.08
N CYS A 41 -1.41 -9.01 7.16
CA CYS A 41 -0.88 -10.36 6.95
C CYS A 41 -0.03 -10.83 8.15
N ASP A 42 0.64 -9.94 8.87
CA ASP A 42 1.38 -10.27 10.09
C ASP A 42 0.46 -10.62 11.27
N ARG A 43 -0.75 -10.08 11.28
CA ARG A 43 -1.69 -10.20 12.42
C ARG A 43 -2.83 -11.17 12.16
N THR A 44 -3.00 -11.60 10.91
CA THR A 44 -4.14 -12.41 10.51
C THR A 44 -3.76 -13.42 9.42
N GLN A 45 -4.49 -14.52 9.36
CA GLN A 45 -4.42 -15.45 8.23
C GLN A 45 -5.28 -15.00 7.03
N LYS A 46 -5.80 -13.77 7.05
CA LYS A 46 -6.64 -13.27 5.97
C LYS A 46 -5.76 -12.88 4.78
N ARG A 47 -6.07 -13.44 3.61
CA ARG A 47 -5.46 -13.10 2.32
C ARG A 47 -6.38 -12.30 1.40
N LYS A 48 -7.63 -12.11 1.81
CA LYS A 48 -8.60 -11.24 1.12
C LYS A 48 -8.71 -9.95 1.89
N ILE A 49 -8.12 -8.89 1.35
CA ILE A 49 -8.02 -7.57 1.97
C ILE A 49 -8.76 -6.57 1.09
N LEU A 50 -9.59 -5.72 1.69
CA LEU A 50 -10.19 -4.56 1.03
C LEU A 50 -9.43 -3.31 1.46
N ILE A 51 -8.81 -2.63 0.49
CA ILE A 51 -8.14 -1.35 0.69
C ILE A 51 -8.93 -0.29 -0.06
N ARG A 52 -9.26 0.81 0.64
CA ARG A 52 -9.97 1.95 0.08
C ARG A 52 -9.02 3.14 0.03
N THR A 53 -8.88 3.72 -1.14
CA THR A 53 -8.07 4.92 -1.39
C THR A 53 -8.85 5.80 -2.38
N ASP A 54 -8.67 7.12 -2.28
CA ASP A 54 -9.20 8.10 -3.22
C ASP A 54 -8.28 8.29 -4.44
N ASN A 55 -7.08 7.71 -4.42
CA ASN A 55 -6.15 7.78 -5.55
C ASN A 55 -6.42 6.66 -6.57
N GLN A 56 -6.97 7.06 -7.72
CA GLN A 56 -7.29 6.14 -8.81
C GLN A 56 -6.05 5.42 -9.37
N ASN A 57 -4.91 6.11 -9.52
CA ASN A 57 -3.68 5.47 -10.00
C ASN A 57 -3.26 4.32 -9.08
N THR A 58 -3.49 4.47 -7.77
CA THR A 58 -3.12 3.43 -6.79
C THR A 58 -4.02 2.23 -6.98
N VAL A 59 -5.32 2.46 -7.12
CA VAL A 59 -6.29 1.40 -7.44
C VAL A 59 -5.88 0.68 -8.73
N ASP A 60 -5.58 1.42 -9.80
CA ASP A 60 -5.30 0.87 -11.12
C ASP A 60 -4.05 -0.01 -11.12
N ILE A 61 -2.99 0.40 -10.44
CA ILE A 61 -1.76 -0.39 -10.39
C ILE A 61 -1.98 -1.74 -9.67
N PHE A 62 -2.57 -1.72 -8.47
CA PHE A 62 -2.78 -2.96 -7.70
C PHE A 62 -3.86 -3.86 -8.31
N ALA A 63 -4.87 -3.28 -9.00
CA ALA A 63 -5.90 -4.05 -9.67
C ALA A 63 -5.42 -4.67 -10.99
N SER A 64 -4.60 -3.94 -11.76
CA SER A 64 -4.13 -4.38 -13.07
C SER A 64 -2.85 -5.21 -13.03
N LEU A 65 -2.15 -5.21 -11.89
CA LEU A 65 -0.81 -5.77 -11.71
C LEU A 65 0.21 -5.25 -12.72
N ARG A 66 0.02 -4.03 -13.20
CA ARG A 66 0.87 -3.36 -14.19
C ARG A 66 1.30 -2.02 -13.64
N CYS A 67 2.61 -1.74 -13.74
CA CYS A 67 3.20 -0.53 -13.23
C CYS A 67 4.45 -0.12 -14.02
N LEU A 68 4.92 1.10 -13.76
CA LEU A 68 6.26 1.51 -14.18
C LEU A 68 7.33 0.78 -13.34
N PRO A 69 8.55 0.58 -13.87
CA PRO A 69 9.59 -0.22 -13.23
C PRO A 69 9.89 0.14 -11.76
N GLU A 70 9.81 1.42 -11.41
CA GLU A 70 10.07 1.91 -10.06
C GLU A 70 9.06 1.44 -9.00
N TYR A 71 7.86 1.02 -9.41
CA TYR A 71 6.83 0.49 -8.50
C TYR A 71 6.80 -1.03 -8.46
N ASN A 72 7.50 -1.72 -9.36
CA ASN A 72 7.47 -3.17 -9.45
C ASN A 72 7.80 -3.87 -8.13
N PRO A 73 8.81 -3.43 -7.33
CA PRO A 73 9.09 -4.03 -6.04
C PRO A 73 7.89 -4.02 -5.07
N PHE A 74 7.03 -3.00 -5.13
CA PHE A 74 5.83 -2.93 -4.30
C PHE A 74 4.79 -3.98 -4.70
N LEU A 75 4.60 -4.19 -5.99
CA LEU A 75 3.62 -5.15 -6.49
C LEU A 75 4.08 -6.57 -6.21
N THR A 76 5.35 -6.88 -6.49
CA THR A 76 5.91 -8.22 -6.22
C THR A 76 5.80 -8.54 -4.73
N HIS A 77 6.23 -7.63 -3.86
CA HIS A 77 6.12 -7.82 -2.41
C HIS A 77 4.66 -7.97 -1.95
N ALA A 78 3.75 -7.14 -2.45
CA ALA A 78 2.33 -7.26 -2.10
C ALA A 78 1.76 -8.63 -2.48
N ILE A 79 2.10 -9.16 -3.66
CA ILE A 79 1.64 -10.46 -4.12
C ILE A 79 2.24 -11.58 -3.28
N ASP A 80 3.54 -11.54 -2.98
CA ASP A 80 4.20 -12.54 -2.13
C ASP A 80 3.57 -12.63 -0.73
N ARG A 81 3.03 -11.52 -0.23
CA ARG A 81 2.35 -11.45 1.08
C ARG A 81 0.90 -11.91 1.04
N LEU A 82 0.26 -11.88 -0.14
CA LEU A 82 -1.13 -12.25 -0.35
C LEU A 82 -1.31 -13.70 -0.83
N LEU A 83 -0.25 -14.35 -1.29
CA LEU A 83 -0.18 -15.79 -1.56
C LEU A 83 -0.04 -16.61 -0.26
#